data_AF-A0A7C1B6A1-F1
#
_entry.id   AF-A0A7C1B6A1-F1
#
_cell.length_a   1.000
_cell.length_b   1.000
_cell.length_c   1.000
_cell.angle_alpha   90.00
_cell.angle_beta   90.00
_cell.angle_gamma   90.00
#
_symmetry.space_group_name_H-M   'P 1'
#
loop_
_entity.id
_entity.type
_entity.pdbx_description
1 polymer ?
#
loop_
_entity_poly.entity_id
_entity_poly.type
_entity_poly.pdbx_seq_one_letter_code
_entity_poly.pdbx_strand_id
1 'polypeptide(L)'
;MEKTSRVSGFFKKTPEERLEFVKSFSELTDEEASAIMGEGATLADLDRMVENVIGWIEVPLGVALNFLINGKDYIIPMAIEEPSVIAAASNAARMAREGGGFRTCSSEPLMIGQIQIVDLRDPFSARFEILRERDRIIELANKEDPILVSLGGGAKDLKVRVVEGERGANLVVHLLVDCRDAMGANAVNTMA
;
A
#
# COMPACT_ATOMS: atom_id res chain seq x y z
N MET A 1 30.11 -5.58 6.17
CA MET A 1 29.41 -6.80 6.64
C MET A 1 27.97 -6.70 6.18
N GLU A 2 27.38 -7.76 5.64
CA GLU A 2 25.95 -7.77 5.36
C GLU A 2 25.16 -7.63 6.66
N LYS A 3 24.17 -6.73 6.67
CA LYS A 3 23.30 -6.49 7.82
C LYS A 3 22.38 -7.69 8.01
N THR A 4 22.16 -8.10 9.26
CA THR A 4 21.27 -9.22 9.58
C THR A 4 20.15 -8.80 10.51
N SER A 5 18.92 -9.23 10.19
CA SER A 5 17.75 -9.13 11.04
C SER A 5 17.64 -10.30 12.02
N ARG A 6 18.60 -11.24 12.01
CA ARG A 6 18.65 -12.36 12.95
C ARG A 6 19.25 -11.91 14.28
N VAL A 7 18.40 -11.77 15.30
CA VAL A 7 18.82 -11.33 16.64
C VAL A 7 18.29 -12.26 17.71
N SER A 8 19.20 -12.83 18.50
CA SER A 8 18.85 -13.65 19.66
C SER A 8 18.59 -12.78 20.89
N GLY A 9 17.55 -13.12 21.66
CA GLY A 9 17.30 -12.48 22.96
C GLY A 9 16.81 -11.02 22.88
N PHE A 10 16.32 -10.57 21.72
CA PHE A 10 15.85 -9.19 21.53
C PHE A 10 14.73 -8.78 22.50
N PHE A 11 13.86 -9.73 22.87
CA PHE A 11 12.79 -9.51 23.85
C PHE A 11 13.31 -9.20 25.27
N LYS A 12 14.58 -9.51 25.57
CA LYS A 12 15.20 -9.19 26.86
C LYS A 12 15.76 -7.77 26.92
N LYS A 13 15.94 -7.12 25.77
CA LYS A 13 16.45 -5.76 25.66
C LYS A 13 15.43 -4.74 26.12
N THR A 14 15.88 -3.59 26.61
CA THR A 14 15.00 -2.43 26.87
C THR A 14 14.52 -1.80 25.55
N PRO A 15 13.44 -1.00 25.55
CA PRO A 15 13.00 -0.28 24.35
C PRO A 15 14.11 0.56 23.69
N GLU A 16 14.96 1.23 24.47
CA GLU A 16 16.06 2.06 23.99
C GLU A 16 17.14 1.22 23.29
N GLU A 17 17.52 0.08 23.88
CA GLU A 17 18.45 -0.86 23.28
C GLU A 17 17.90 -1.51 21.99
N ARG A 18 16.58 -1.68 21.91
CA ARG A 18 15.90 -2.16 20.70
C ARG A 18 15.92 -1.09 19.60
N LEU A 19 15.63 0.16 19.95
CA LEU A 19 15.68 1.26 19.01
C LEU A 19 17.11 1.48 18.48
N GLU A 20 18.13 1.41 19.33
CA GLU A 20 19.52 1.56 18.90
C GLU A 20 19.93 0.49 17.89
N PHE A 21 19.44 -0.75 18.08
CA PHE A 21 19.59 -1.80 17.09
C PHE A 21 18.89 -1.47 15.77
N VAL A 22 17.63 -1.01 15.82
CA VAL A 22 16.87 -0.64 14.61
C VAL A 22 17.54 0.52 13.87
N LYS A 23 17.98 1.55 14.58
CA LYS A 23 18.72 2.70 14.05
C LYS A 23 19.98 2.25 13.33
N SER A 24 20.81 1.43 13.98
CA SER A 24 22.03 0.88 13.39
C SER A 24 21.74 0.02 12.16
N PHE A 25 20.69 -0.82 12.21
CA PHE A 25 20.31 -1.68 11.09
C PHE A 25 19.79 -0.85 9.90
N SER A 26 18.93 0.12 10.15
CA SER A 26 18.25 0.91 9.12
C SER A 26 19.04 2.16 8.71
N GLU A 27 20.21 2.43 9.30
CA GLU A 27 21.01 3.65 9.08
C GLU A 27 20.21 4.94 9.37
N LEU A 28 19.38 4.91 10.40
CA LEU A 28 18.61 6.09 10.81
C LEU A 28 19.53 7.10 11.48
N THR A 29 19.22 8.38 11.27
CA THR A 29 19.80 9.49 12.01
C THR A 29 19.33 9.50 13.47
N ASP A 30 20.03 10.26 14.33
CA ASP A 30 19.60 10.50 15.71
C ASP A 30 18.21 11.14 15.78
N GLU A 31 17.90 12.05 14.84
CA GLU A 31 16.63 12.74 14.74
C GLU A 31 15.50 11.77 14.37
N GLU A 32 15.71 10.93 13.36
CA GLU A 32 14.74 9.92 12.93
C GLU A 32 14.47 8.87 14.01
N ALA A 33 15.53 8.40 14.70
CA ALA A 33 15.36 7.47 15.81
C ALA A 33 14.61 8.12 16.98
N SER A 34 14.92 9.38 17.31
CA SER A 34 14.23 10.13 18.36
C SER A 34 12.75 10.32 18.04
N ALA A 35 12.39 10.53 16.78
CA ALA A 35 11.00 10.67 16.34
C ALA A 35 10.16 9.39 16.59
N ILE A 36 10.78 8.21 16.63
CA ILE A 36 10.09 6.93 16.89
C ILE A 36 9.67 6.79 18.36
N MET A 37 10.50 7.26 19.30
CA MET A 37 10.19 7.24 20.75
C MET A 37 9.52 8.53 21.25
N GLY A 38 9.55 9.60 20.46
CA GLY A 38 8.97 10.89 20.81
C GLY A 38 7.44 10.91 20.69
N GLU A 39 6.88 12.11 20.84
CA GLU A 39 5.42 12.35 20.84
C GLU A 39 4.75 12.13 19.47
N GLY A 40 5.53 11.88 18.40
CA GLY A 40 5.00 11.63 17.06
C GLY A 40 4.41 12.88 16.41
N ALA A 41 3.22 12.74 15.81
CA ALA A 41 2.53 13.82 15.11
C ALA A 41 1.88 14.82 16.09
N THR A 42 1.86 16.10 15.74
CA THR A 42 1.21 17.13 16.57
C THR A 42 -0.30 17.18 16.34
N LEU A 43 -1.07 17.75 17.27
CA LEU A 43 -2.51 18.01 17.04
C LEU A 43 -2.78 18.80 15.77
N ALA A 44 -1.91 19.74 15.42
CA ALA A 44 -2.05 20.53 14.21
C ALA A 44 -1.82 19.70 12.93
N ASP A 45 -0.95 18.68 12.99
CA ASP A 45 -0.77 17.75 11.88
C ASP A 45 -1.99 16.84 11.74
N LEU A 46 -2.51 16.33 12.86
CA LEU A 46 -3.70 15.48 12.90
C LEU A 46 -4.95 16.22 12.42
N ASP A 47 -5.15 17.48 12.83
CA ASP A 47 -6.28 18.33 12.40
C ASP A 47 -6.25 18.65 10.90
N ARG A 48 -5.08 18.54 10.25
CA ARG A 48 -4.96 18.61 8.78
C ARG A 48 -5.24 17.28 8.10
N MET A 49 -5.17 16.16 8.82
CA MET A 49 -5.34 14.82 8.24
C MET A 49 -6.82 14.40 8.19
N VAL A 50 -7.60 14.74 9.21
CA VAL A 50 -9.02 14.34 9.33
C VAL A 50 -9.85 15.44 10.00
N GLU A 51 -11.18 15.37 9.87
CA GLU A 51 -12.09 16.36 10.44
C GLU A 51 -12.34 16.16 11.95
N ASN A 52 -12.61 17.26 12.67
CA ASN A 52 -13.06 17.28 14.07
C ASN A 52 -12.09 16.62 15.07
N VAL A 53 -10.78 16.85 14.92
CA VAL A 53 -9.77 16.29 15.82
C VAL A 53 -9.85 16.89 17.22
N ILE A 54 -9.91 16.02 18.22
CA ILE A 54 -9.87 16.38 19.65
C ILE A 54 -8.78 15.61 20.44
N GLY A 55 -7.98 14.80 19.75
CA GLY A 55 -6.96 13.93 20.35
C GLY A 55 -6.52 12.81 19.40
N TRP A 56 -5.73 11.87 19.89
CA TRP A 56 -5.30 10.67 19.18
C TRP A 56 -5.33 9.43 20.09
N ILE A 57 -5.19 8.25 19.48
CA ILE A 57 -5.05 6.97 20.19
C ILE A 57 -3.67 6.42 19.88
N GLU A 58 -2.93 6.05 20.93
CA GLU A 58 -1.63 5.43 20.81
C GLU A 58 -1.77 3.90 20.68
N VAL A 59 -0.96 3.30 19.80
CA VAL A 59 -0.89 1.85 19.61
C VAL A 59 0.57 1.42 19.82
N PRO A 60 0.84 0.34 20.58
CA PRO A 60 2.21 -0.13 20.78
C PRO A 60 2.91 -0.41 19.44
N LEU A 61 4.09 0.19 19.27
CA LEU A 61 4.96 -0.04 18.12
C LEU A 61 6.10 -0.98 18.50
N GLY A 62 6.20 -2.11 17.82
CA GLY A 62 7.32 -3.02 17.92
C GLY A 62 7.89 -3.38 16.56
N VAL A 63 8.87 -4.27 16.55
CA VAL A 63 9.49 -4.77 15.32
C VAL A 63 9.55 -6.28 15.31
N ALA A 64 9.12 -6.87 14.20
CA ALA A 64 9.34 -8.28 13.93
C ALA A 64 10.68 -8.50 13.22
N LEU A 65 11.39 -9.51 13.70
CA LEU A 65 12.77 -9.80 13.32
C LEU A 65 12.86 -11.08 12.48
N ASN A 66 14.07 -11.37 12.01
CA ASN A 66 14.43 -12.57 11.27
C ASN A 66 13.87 -12.66 9.84
N PHE A 67 13.14 -11.67 9.34
CA PHE A 67 12.64 -11.71 7.96
C PHE A 67 13.80 -11.66 6.96
N LEU A 68 13.84 -12.68 6.09
CA LEU A 68 14.71 -12.79 4.93
C LEU A 68 13.77 -12.96 3.72
N ILE A 69 13.67 -11.95 2.87
CA ILE A 69 12.74 -11.92 1.74
C ILE A 69 13.55 -11.75 0.47
N ASN A 70 13.44 -12.68 -0.47
CA ASN A 70 14.21 -12.71 -1.72
C ASN A 70 15.73 -12.55 -1.48
N GLY A 71 16.25 -13.17 -0.41
CA GLY A 71 17.67 -13.11 -0.05
C GLY A 71 18.13 -11.83 0.66
N LYS A 72 17.21 -10.90 0.98
CA LYS A 72 17.53 -9.66 1.70
C LYS A 72 16.89 -9.64 3.09
N ASP A 73 17.67 -9.21 4.08
CA ASP A 73 17.22 -9.06 5.47
C ASP A 73 16.34 -7.81 5.64
N TYR A 74 15.24 -7.98 6.38
CA TYR A 74 14.31 -6.91 6.74
C TYR A 74 13.96 -6.94 8.23
N ILE A 75 13.73 -5.76 8.79
CA ILE A 75 13.04 -5.56 10.07
C ILE A 75 11.66 -5.00 9.74
N ILE A 76 10.60 -5.61 10.27
CA ILE A 76 9.21 -5.24 9.93
C ILE A 76 8.60 -4.48 11.11
N PRO A 77 8.30 -3.17 10.98
CA PRO A 77 7.57 -2.43 12.02
C PRO A 77 6.13 -2.95 12.12
N MET A 78 5.62 -3.07 13.34
CA MET A 78 4.28 -3.54 13.63
C MET A 78 3.65 -2.68 14.73
N ALA A 79 2.61 -1.93 14.39
CA ALA A 79 1.78 -1.21 15.35
C ALA A 79 0.55 -2.07 15.69
N ILE A 80 0.54 -2.67 16.88
CA ILE A 80 -0.54 -3.57 17.33
C ILE A 80 -0.57 -3.71 18.85
N GLU A 81 -1.76 -3.82 19.42
CA GLU A 81 -2.00 -3.98 20.87
C GLU A 81 -2.03 -5.45 21.32
N GLU A 82 -2.30 -6.38 20.40
CA GLU A 82 -2.47 -7.79 20.71
C GLU A 82 -1.14 -8.46 21.13
N PRO A 83 -1.07 -9.06 22.35
CA PRO A 83 0.12 -9.76 22.79
C PRO A 83 0.51 -10.92 21.87
N SER A 84 1.78 -11.27 21.87
CA SER A 84 2.35 -12.42 21.14
C SER A 84 2.37 -12.31 19.61
N VAL A 85 1.64 -11.40 18.96
CA VAL A 85 1.63 -11.30 17.48
C VAL A 85 3.03 -11.05 16.91
N ILE A 86 3.74 -10.04 17.42
CA ILE A 86 5.10 -9.70 16.98
C ILE A 86 6.08 -10.85 17.26
N ALA A 87 5.92 -11.54 18.40
CA ALA A 87 6.76 -12.66 18.78
C ALA A 87 6.53 -13.88 17.87
N ALA A 88 5.26 -14.17 17.55
CA ALA A 88 4.88 -15.24 16.64
C ALA A 88 5.42 -14.98 15.22
N ALA A 89 5.23 -13.76 14.70
CA ALA A 89 5.78 -13.35 13.40
C ALA A 89 7.31 -13.52 13.35
N SER A 90 8.01 -13.06 14.39
CA SER A 90 9.47 -13.18 14.48
C SER A 90 9.95 -14.64 14.56
N ASN A 91 9.24 -15.49 15.31
CA ASN A 91 9.58 -16.90 15.43
C ASN A 91 9.31 -17.68 14.14
N ALA A 92 8.17 -17.41 13.48
CA ALA A 92 7.85 -18.00 12.18
C ALA A 92 8.89 -17.60 11.12
N ALA A 93 9.27 -16.32 11.07
CA ALA A 93 10.33 -15.85 10.18
C ALA A 93 11.66 -16.54 10.46
N ARG A 94 12.05 -16.69 11.74
CA ARG A 94 13.26 -17.43 12.13
C ARG A 94 13.25 -18.88 11.62
N MET A 95 12.12 -19.58 11.75
CA MET A 95 11.97 -20.94 11.24
C MET A 95 12.06 -20.98 9.71
N ALA A 96 11.42 -20.04 9.00
CA ALA A 96 11.48 -19.96 7.55
C ALA A 96 12.91 -19.75 7.02
N ARG A 97 13.77 -19.03 7.76
CA ARG A 97 15.19 -18.85 7.39
C ARG A 97 15.97 -20.16 7.28
N GLU A 98 15.62 -21.19 8.05
CA GLU A 98 16.28 -22.51 7.95
C GLU A 98 16.11 -23.12 6.55
N GLY A 99 15.02 -22.75 5.85
CA GLY A 99 14.74 -23.11 4.46
C GLY A 99 15.10 -22.05 3.42
N GLY A 100 15.84 -21.00 3.78
CA GLY A 100 16.23 -19.91 2.87
C GLY A 100 15.34 -18.66 2.91
N GLY A 101 14.38 -18.58 3.84
CA GLY A 101 13.50 -17.43 4.01
C GLY A 101 12.27 -17.46 3.10
N PHE A 102 11.71 -16.29 2.82
CA PHE A 102 10.54 -16.12 1.97
C PHE A 102 10.96 -15.74 0.55
N ARG A 103 10.21 -16.24 -0.44
CA ARG A 103 10.31 -15.82 -1.84
C ARG A 103 9.00 -15.19 -2.27
N THR A 104 9.07 -13.99 -2.83
CA THR A 104 7.89 -13.20 -3.21
C THR A 104 8.05 -12.59 -4.59
N CYS A 105 6.91 -12.35 -5.25
CA CYS A 105 6.79 -11.54 -6.45
C CYS A 105 5.43 -10.82 -6.40
N SER A 106 5.26 -9.77 -7.21
CA SER A 106 4.01 -9.01 -7.32
C SER A 106 3.64 -8.83 -8.79
N SER A 107 2.36 -8.58 -9.04
CA SER A 107 1.92 -8.02 -10.32
C SER A 107 2.38 -6.57 -10.48
N GLU A 108 2.09 -6.00 -11.64
CA GLU A 108 2.15 -4.55 -11.82
C GLU A 108 1.18 -3.85 -10.83
N PRO A 109 1.49 -2.61 -10.40
CA PRO A 109 0.68 -1.84 -9.44
C PRO A 109 -0.55 -1.22 -10.14
N LEU A 110 -1.38 -2.08 -10.72
CA LEU A 110 -2.59 -1.70 -11.46
C LEU A 110 -3.79 -1.62 -10.51
N MET A 111 -4.35 -0.43 -10.39
CA MET A 111 -5.61 -0.17 -9.72
C MET A 111 -6.76 -0.10 -10.73
N ILE A 112 -7.98 -0.34 -10.24
CA ILE A 112 -9.20 -0.35 -11.07
C ILE A 112 -10.11 0.80 -10.64
N GLY A 113 -10.35 1.73 -11.56
CA GLY A 113 -11.42 2.73 -11.46
C GLY A 113 -12.68 2.22 -12.13
N GLN A 114 -13.83 2.40 -11.51
CA GLN A 114 -15.10 1.92 -12.06
C GLN A 114 -16.00 3.10 -12.42
N ILE A 115 -16.40 3.16 -13.69
CA ILE A 115 -17.42 4.09 -14.19
C ILE A 115 -18.67 3.27 -14.48
N GLN A 116 -19.73 3.48 -13.68
CA GLN A 116 -21.01 2.81 -13.87
C GLN A 116 -21.94 3.67 -14.72
N ILE A 117 -22.38 3.10 -15.84
CA ILE A 117 -23.35 3.70 -16.75
C ILE A 117 -24.67 2.93 -16.61
N VAL A 118 -25.73 3.66 -16.30
CA VAL A 118 -27.07 3.14 -16.05
C VAL A 118 -28.05 3.65 -17.10
N ASP A 119 -29.27 3.12 -17.10
CA ASP A 119 -30.38 3.55 -17.98
C ASP A 119 -30.04 3.49 -19.49
N LEU A 120 -29.33 2.41 -19.88
CA LEU A 120 -28.99 2.13 -21.27
C LEU A 120 -30.07 1.26 -21.91
N ARG A 121 -30.55 1.67 -23.08
CA ARG A 121 -31.50 0.86 -23.89
C ARG A 121 -30.86 -0.44 -24.37
N ASP A 122 -29.58 -0.41 -24.73
CA ASP A 122 -28.81 -1.57 -25.18
C ASP A 122 -27.36 -1.50 -24.65
N PRO A 123 -27.11 -2.03 -23.44
CA PRO A 123 -25.77 -2.07 -22.84
C PRO A 123 -24.76 -2.89 -23.66
N PHE A 124 -25.22 -3.91 -24.39
CA PHE A 124 -24.32 -4.78 -25.14
C PHE A 124 -23.75 -4.07 -26.36
N SER A 125 -24.56 -3.29 -27.07
CA SER A 125 -24.08 -2.43 -28.16
C SER A 125 -23.20 -1.29 -27.63
N ALA A 126 -23.60 -0.62 -26.54
CA ALA A 126 -22.83 0.46 -25.92
C ALA A 126 -21.42 0.01 -25.50
N ARG A 127 -21.27 -1.25 -25.07
CA ARG A 127 -19.96 -1.85 -24.78
C ARG A 127 -19.01 -1.81 -25.97
N PHE A 128 -19.48 -2.12 -27.18
CA PHE A 128 -18.64 -2.10 -28.36
C PHE A 128 -18.24 -0.69 -28.77
N GLU A 129 -19.13 0.29 -28.62
CA GLU A 129 -18.82 1.71 -28.89
C GLU A 129 -17.72 2.23 -27.95
N ILE A 130 -17.80 1.91 -26.65
CA ILE A 130 -16.75 2.31 -25.69
C ILE A 130 -15.42 1.65 -26.01
N LEU A 131 -15.42 0.35 -26.35
CA LEU A 131 -14.20 -0.35 -26.75
C LEU A 131 -13.61 0.21 -28.06
N ARG A 132 -14.44 0.73 -28.98
CA ARG A 132 -13.98 1.38 -30.20
C ARG A 132 -13.23 2.68 -29.92
N GLU A 133 -13.65 3.44 -28.91
CA GLU A 133 -13.03 4.70 -28.49
C GLU A 133 -11.97 4.51 -27.39
N ARG A 134 -11.51 3.28 -27.15
CA ARG A 134 -10.62 2.93 -26.04
C ARG A 134 -9.43 3.86 -25.90
N ASP A 135 -8.66 4.01 -26.97
CA ASP A 135 -7.39 4.74 -26.93
C ASP A 135 -7.62 6.23 -26.63
N ARG A 136 -8.72 6.79 -27.14
CA ARG A 136 -9.15 8.17 -26.85
C ARG A 136 -9.55 8.36 -25.39
N ILE A 137 -10.26 7.38 -24.80
CA ILE A 137 -10.65 7.41 -23.39
C ILE A 137 -9.40 7.34 -22.50
N ILE A 138 -8.46 6.46 -22.82
CA ILE A 138 -7.18 6.35 -22.11
C ILE A 138 -6.37 7.65 -22.21
N GLU A 139 -6.33 8.27 -23.39
CA GLU A 139 -5.66 9.56 -23.58
C GLU A 139 -6.31 10.67 -22.75
N LEU A 140 -7.64 10.70 -22.66
CA LEU A 140 -8.38 11.67 -21.86
C LEU A 140 -8.09 11.49 -20.37
N ALA A 141 -8.16 10.25 -19.87
CA ALA A 141 -7.84 9.93 -18.48
C ALA A 141 -6.41 10.36 -18.12
N ASN A 142 -5.44 10.10 -19.00
CA ASN A 142 -4.04 10.46 -18.77
C ASN A 142 -3.76 11.97 -18.81
N LYS A 143 -4.69 12.81 -19.29
CA LYS A 143 -4.56 14.28 -19.22
C LYS A 143 -4.85 14.82 -17.82
N GLU A 144 -5.57 14.08 -16.98
CA GLU A 144 -5.95 14.52 -15.64
C GLU A 144 -4.78 14.44 -14.63
N ASP A 145 -3.80 13.55 -14.86
CA ASP A 145 -2.59 13.45 -14.03
C ASP A 145 -1.31 13.34 -14.87
N PRO A 146 -0.80 14.47 -15.40
CA PRO A 146 0.42 14.48 -16.21
C PRO A 146 1.67 14.09 -15.41
N ILE A 147 1.66 14.25 -14.08
CA ILE A 147 2.80 13.89 -13.23
C ILE A 147 2.91 12.37 -13.16
N LEU A 148 1.82 11.67 -12.85
CA LEU A 148 1.80 10.21 -12.82
C LEU A 148 2.24 9.60 -14.16
N VAL A 149 1.76 10.18 -15.28
CA VAL A 149 2.18 9.76 -16.63
C VAL A 149 3.67 10.00 -16.85
N SER A 150 4.21 11.14 -16.42
CA SER A 150 5.64 11.46 -16.56
C SER A 150 6.55 10.50 -15.76
N LEU A 151 6.04 9.94 -14.66
CA LEU A 151 6.69 8.91 -13.85
C LEU A 151 6.49 7.48 -14.42
N GLY A 152 5.88 7.37 -15.61
CA GLY A 152 5.61 6.12 -16.31
C GLY A 152 4.31 5.43 -15.92
N GLY A 153 3.53 5.98 -14.98
CA GLY A 153 2.22 5.46 -14.55
C GLY A 153 1.08 5.79 -15.53
N GLY A 154 -0.12 5.94 -14.99
CA GLY A 154 -1.32 6.38 -15.71
C GLY A 154 -2.20 5.24 -16.21
N ALA A 155 -3.31 5.60 -16.85
CA ALA A 155 -4.24 4.65 -17.48
C ALA A 155 -3.52 3.84 -18.57
N LYS A 156 -3.55 2.51 -18.42
CA LYS A 156 -2.89 1.55 -19.31
C LYS A 156 -3.86 0.84 -20.24
N ASP A 157 -5.07 0.58 -19.76
CA ASP A 157 -6.09 -0.15 -20.51
C ASP A 157 -7.48 0.14 -19.94
N LEU A 158 -8.52 -0.30 -20.63
CA LEU A 158 -9.87 -0.34 -20.07
C LEU A 158 -10.60 -1.63 -20.44
N LYS A 159 -11.45 -2.09 -19.51
CA LYS A 159 -12.33 -3.25 -19.72
C LYS A 159 -13.77 -2.83 -19.55
N VAL A 160 -14.67 -3.39 -20.35
CA VAL A 160 -16.09 -3.06 -20.27
C VAL A 160 -16.90 -4.32 -20.02
N ARG A 161 -17.75 -4.27 -18.99
CA ARG A 161 -18.61 -5.38 -18.55
C ARG A 161 -20.06 -4.92 -18.56
N VAL A 162 -20.95 -5.77 -19.05
CA VAL A 162 -22.39 -5.64 -18.79
C VAL A 162 -22.68 -6.47 -17.53
N VAL A 163 -23.39 -5.88 -16.58
CA VAL A 163 -23.73 -6.49 -15.29
C VAL A 163 -25.23 -6.36 -15.08
N GLU A 164 -25.90 -7.49 -14.90
CA GLU A 164 -27.32 -7.52 -14.55
C GLU A 164 -27.53 -6.99 -13.12
N GLY A 165 -28.56 -6.17 -12.93
CA GLY A 165 -28.96 -5.66 -11.63
C GLY A 165 -30.48 -5.65 -11.47
N GLU A 166 -30.95 -5.34 -10.26
CA GLU A 166 -32.39 -5.32 -9.95
C GLU A 166 -33.19 -4.34 -10.81
N ARG A 167 -32.55 -3.29 -11.30
CA ARG A 167 -33.14 -2.24 -12.15
C ARG A 167 -32.83 -2.40 -13.64
N GLY A 168 -32.37 -3.59 -14.04
CA GLY A 168 -31.93 -3.89 -15.40
C GLY A 168 -30.41 -3.94 -15.55
N ALA A 169 -29.96 -4.23 -16.77
CA ALA A 169 -28.56 -4.37 -17.11
C ALA A 169 -27.83 -3.01 -17.09
N ASN A 170 -26.73 -2.96 -16.36
CA ASN A 170 -25.82 -1.82 -16.29
C ASN A 170 -24.56 -2.10 -17.09
N LEU A 171 -23.86 -1.04 -17.49
CA LEU A 171 -22.54 -1.14 -18.09
C LEU A 171 -21.49 -0.57 -17.13
N VAL A 172 -20.44 -1.33 -16.85
CA VAL A 172 -19.35 -0.93 -15.97
C VAL A 172 -18.06 -0.91 -16.75
N VAL A 173 -17.45 0.26 -16.85
CA VAL A 173 -16.10 0.45 -17.41
C VAL A 173 -15.10 0.39 -16.29
N HIS A 174 -14.09 -0.46 -16.44
CA HIS A 174 -12.94 -0.56 -15.57
C HIS A 174 -11.78 0.15 -16.26
N LEU A 175 -11.31 1.26 -15.71
CA LEU A 175 -10.06 1.89 -16.12
C LEU A 175 -8.92 1.24 -15.32
N LEU A 176 -7.92 0.68 -16.01
CA LEU A 176 -6.75 0.07 -15.39
C LEU A 176 -5.64 1.12 -15.31
N VAL A 177 -5.28 1.55 -14.10
CA VAL A 177 -4.34 2.65 -13.87
C VAL A 177 -3.12 2.13 -13.14
N ASP A 178 -1.93 2.35 -13.70
CA ASP A 178 -0.66 2.12 -13.03
C ASP A 178 -0.37 3.29 -12.09
N CYS A 179 -0.48 3.03 -10.79
CA CYS A 179 -0.35 4.05 -9.75
C CYS A 179 1.08 4.18 -9.21
N ARG A 180 2.05 3.48 -9.80
CA ARG A 180 3.44 3.44 -9.34
C ARG A 180 3.51 3.09 -7.85
N ASP A 181 4.11 3.96 -7.04
CA ASP A 181 4.31 3.74 -5.61
C ASP A 181 3.13 4.21 -4.75
N ALA A 182 2.09 4.81 -5.35
CA ALA A 182 0.90 5.25 -4.64
C ALA A 182 -0.16 4.14 -4.54
N MET A 183 -0.96 4.17 -3.46
CA MET A 183 -2.17 3.34 -3.37
C MET A 183 -3.16 3.65 -4.51
N GLY A 184 -3.22 4.90 -4.97
CA GLY A 184 -3.87 5.26 -6.22
C GLY A 184 -5.35 5.60 -6.16
N ALA A 185 -6.00 5.58 -4.99
CA ALA A 185 -7.44 5.88 -4.88
C ALA A 185 -7.83 7.23 -5.50
N ASN A 186 -7.12 8.31 -5.14
CA ASN A 186 -7.40 9.64 -5.68
C ASN A 186 -7.11 9.73 -7.18
N ALA A 187 -5.96 9.24 -7.63
CA ALA A 187 -5.58 9.25 -9.05
C ALA A 187 -6.61 8.52 -9.92
N VAL A 188 -7.04 7.34 -9.47
CA VAL A 188 -8.05 6.54 -10.15
C VAL A 188 -9.41 7.23 -10.18
N ASN A 189 -9.84 7.85 -9.07
CA ASN A 189 -11.10 8.57 -9.00
C ASN A 189 -11.12 9.85 -9.84
N THR A 190 -9.99 10.55 -9.96
CA THR A 190 -9.89 11.73 -10.82
C THR A 190 -9.96 11.36 -12.31
N MET A 191 -9.42 10.19 -12.68
CA MET A 191 -9.45 9.69 -14.05
C MET A 191 -10.78 9.04 -14.48
N ALA A 192 -11.58 8.57 -13.52
CA ALA A 192 -12.84 7.86 -13.76
C ALA A 192 -14.04 8.80 -13.80
#